data_AF-M6KY78-F1
#
_entry.id   AF-M6KY78-F1
#
_cell.length_a   1.000
_cell.length_b   1.000
_cell.length_c   1.000
_cell.angle_alpha   90.00
_cell.angle_beta   90.00
_cell.angle_gamma   90.00
#
_symmetry.space_group_name_H-M   'P 1'
#
loop_
_entity.id
_entity.type
_entity.pdbx_description
1 polymer ?
#
loop_
_entity_poly.entity_id
_entity_poly.type
_entity_poly.pdbx_seq_one_letter_code
_entity_poly.pdbx_strand_id
1 'polypeptide(L)' 'MNRSIGSQSFRIAKSILNKGVQVIVLNPGNLATIYQSLKKLIKRIHLK' A
#
# COMPACT_ATOMS: atom_id res chain seq x y z
N MET A 1 -9.01 -23.21 16.70
CA MET A 1 -9.15 -22.35 15.49
C MET A 1 -8.61 -20.97 15.82
N ASN A 2 -7.38 -20.68 15.38
CA ASN A 2 -6.75 -19.37 15.58
C ASN A 2 -7.49 -18.36 14.71
N ARG A 3 -8.43 -17.60 15.28
CA ARG A 3 -9.04 -16.45 14.61
C ARG A 3 -7.94 -15.41 14.45
N SER A 4 -7.14 -15.53 13.39
CA SER A 4 -6.36 -14.43 12.85
C SER A 4 -7.36 -13.40 12.35
N ILE A 5 -7.90 -12.64 13.31
CA ILE A 5 -8.56 -11.38 13.06
C ILE A 5 -7.53 -10.58 12.27
N GLY A 6 -7.83 -10.33 10.99
CA GLY A 6 -6.89 -9.70 10.06
C GLY A 6 -6.17 -8.50 10.68
N SER A 7 -4.94 -8.26 10.22
CA SER A 7 -4.04 -7.22 10.73
C SER A 7 -4.78 -5.91 11.02
N GLN A 8 -4.34 -5.16 12.04
CA GLN A 8 -4.96 -3.87 12.40
C GLN A 8 -5.11 -2.94 11.18
N SER A 9 -4.13 -2.96 10.28
CA SER A 9 -4.18 -2.26 8.98
C SER A 9 -5.35 -2.68 8.10
N PHE A 10 -5.68 -3.97 8.03
CA PHE A 10 -6.84 -4.48 7.29
C PHE A 10 -8.16 -4.05 7.94
N ARG A 11 -8.24 -4.08 9.28
CA ARG A 11 -9.44 -3.63 10.02
C ARG A 11 -9.72 -2.14 9.80
N ILE A 12 -8.68 -1.32 9.84
CA ILE A 12 -8.77 0.13 9.59
C ILE A 12 -9.23 0.38 8.15
N ALA A 13 -8.57 -0.26 7.18
CA ALA A 13 -8.95 -0.12 5.77
C ALA A 13 -10.41 -0.54 5.52
N LYS A 14 -10.86 -1.65 6.11
CA LYS A 14 -12.27 -2.07 6.01
C LYS A 14 -13.23 -1.01 6.56
N SER A 15 -12.90 -0.40 7.70
CA SER A 15 -13.73 0.67 8.30
C SER A 15 -13.80 1.93 7.41
N ILE A 16 -12.69 2.30 6.77
CA ILE A 16 -12.62 3.45 5.85
C ILE A 16 -13.39 3.16 4.55
N LEU A 17 -13.22 1.96 3.99
CA LEU A 17 -13.93 1.51 2.79
C LEU A 17 -15.46 1.53 2.99
N ASN A 18 -15.93 1.09 4.15
CA ASN A 18 -17.35 1.13 4.50
C ASN A 18 -17.95 2.54 4.57
N LYS A 19 -17.12 3.59 4.63
CA LYS A 19 -17.54 5.00 4.54
C LYS A 19 -17.55 5.53 3.09
N GLY A 20 -17.35 4.66 2.10
CA GLY A 20 -17.28 5.03 0.69
C GLY A 20 -15.95 5.64 0.24
N VAL A 21 -14.93 5.63 1.11
CA VAL A 21 -13.61 6.18 0.80
C VAL A 21 -12.70 5.07 0.26
N GLN A 22 -12.09 5.28 -0.90
CA GLN A 22 -11.12 4.34 -1.45
C GLN A 22 -9.85 4.32 -0.59
N VAL A 23 -9.39 3.11 -0.27
CA VAL A 23 -8.21 2.90 0.57
C VAL A 23 -7.38 1.74 0.03
N ILE A 24 -6.06 1.90 0.08
CA ILE A 24 -5.10 0.86 -0.31
C ILE A 24 -4.29 0.49 0.95
N VAL A 25 -4.22 -0.80 1.26
CA VAL A 25 -3.33 -1.31 2.31
C VAL A 25 -2.00 -1.67 1.68
N LEU A 26 -0.95 -0.96 2.08
CA LEU A 26 0.41 -1.28 1.67
C LEU A 26 1.07 -2.17 2.72
N ASN A 27 1.67 -3.27 2.25
CA ASN A 27 2.64 -4.02 3.04
C ASN A 27 4.06 -3.50 2.72
N PRO A 28 5.09 -3.84 3.52
CA PRO A 28 6.47 -3.39 3.29
C PRO A 28 7.03 -3.78 1.91
N GLY A 29 6.66 -4.93 1.35
CA GLY A 29 7.08 -5.36 0.01
C GLY A 29 6.50 -4.50 -1.11
N ASN A 30 5.22 -4.12 -0.99
CA ASN A 30 4.57 -3.19 -1.91
C ASN A 30 5.26 -1.83 -1.85
N LEU A 31 5.60 -1.36 -0.64
CA LEU A 31 6.27 -0.07 -0.44
C LEU A 31 7.67 -0.06 -1.08
N ALA A 32 8.44 -1.13 -0.94
CA ALA A 32 9.73 -1.28 -1.59
C ALA A 32 9.62 -1.23 -3.13
N THR A 33 8.61 -1.92 -3.69
CA THR A 33 8.33 -1.91 -5.13
C THR A 33 7.97 -0.52 -5.64
N ILE A 34 7.11 0.21 -4.92
CA ILE A 34 6.74 1.60 -5.26
C ILE A 34 7.98 2.49 -5.23
N TYR A 35 8.79 2.42 -4.17
CA TYR A 35 10.01 3.21 -4.03
C TYR A 35 10.98 2.96 -5.19
N GLN A 36 11.22 1.69 -5.54
CA GLN A 36 12.11 1.33 -6.63
C GLN A 36 11.59 1.80 -8.00
N SER A 37 10.27 1.74 -8.20
CA SER A 37 9.63 2.19 -9.44
C SER A 37 9.74 3.71 -9.59
N LEU A 38 9.50 4.47 -8.51
CA LEU A 38 9.68 5.92 -8.47
C LEU A 38 11.13 6.31 -8.75
N LYS A 39 12.11 5.62 -8.15
CA LYS A 39 13.54 5.87 -8.42
C LYS A 39 13.88 5.69 -9.90
N LYS A 40 13.34 4.64 -10.56
CA LYS A 40 13.55 4.41 -12.00
C LYS A 40 12.93 5.53 -12.84
N LEU A 41 11.72 5.99 -12.49
CA LEU A 41 11.05 7.09 -13.20
C LEU A 41 11.86 8.39 -13.10
N ILE A 42 12.30 8.76 -11.90
CA ILE A 42 13.12 9.96 -11.67
C ILE A 42 14.41 9.89 -12.49
N LYS A 43 15.10 8.73 -12.48
CA LYS A 43 16.31 8.53 -13.29
C LYS A 43 16.02 8.70 -14.79
N ARG A 44 14.89 8.17 -15.28
CA ARG A 44 14.50 8.32 -16.69
C ARG A 44 14.18 9.77 -17.07
N ILE A 45 13.52 10.52 -16.18
CA ILE A 45 13.22 11.94 -16.41
C ILE A 45 14.51 12.76 -16.40
N HIS A 46 15.42 12.47 -15.46
CA HIS A 46 16.69 13.21 -15.34
C HIS A 46 17.66 12.95 -16.50
N LEU A 47 17.58 11.78 -17.15
CA LEU A 47 18.42 11.42 -18.30
C LEU A 47 17.81 11.84 -19.65
N LYS A 48 16.66 12.51 -19.65
CA LYS A 48 15.95 12.97 -20.83
C LYS A 48 16.00 14.49 -20.91
#